data_AF-A0A7K2C277-F1
#
_entry.id   AF-A0A7K2C277-F1
#
_cell.length_a   1.000
_cell.length_b   1.000
_cell.length_c   1.000
_cell.angle_alpha   90.00
_cell.angle_beta   90.00
_cell.angle_gamma   90.00
#
_symmetry.space_group_name_H-M   'P 1'
#
loop_
_entity.id
_entity.type
_entity.pdbx_description
1 polymer ?
#
loop_
_entity_poly.entity_id
_entity_poly.type
_entity_poly.pdbx_seq_one_letter_code
_entity_poly.pdbx_strand_id
1 'polypeptide(L)'
;MRRRILLIGLASACIVYLSHYSLAQTVNGLVSSPTIGAQETVAYTLEISGTNASDIVNPSPPAAEGLTLVSPNASRGTNMSIVNGRVSRSVSYTWHYRPEEEGSARILEANVTIGDSTFHTSPVTVTVVPQAQRPSPQRRSLFGGFSLFDNPPDAPPEVTEQDIFIRATQSDREVYLNEQIAIDYKLYFRPGTMPRNSRQADSWDAEGFWREELDLATALTPNMVVENGIRYQVISIRRIAVFPTRAGELTIDPLKISTEVQSPDADPFNSPLFSQRYSTVERASPVINITSNPLPPGAPDGFTGAVGQYTLRAALSRNTLEVGEALQLTLTIDGTGNIALIEAPQPEIPGIFEIYDPEVSISKMGTNTLISGSKTFTWLLIPRSNGTFQIPPVKFVYFDPSLAQYIVRSSDLNPITVTGTAAAASATTVTASGFPFDDIAVLKRDPNWVTATHTPLHRGTWFYLLLLIPVLGVGVTAVVRRRTTRLATDTAWARNQRAHPLARKHLKTARKRLTEGDPDAFYAALEQSVLGFVGNRLNVHERGLTRAQLADQLNKAGIRTERQRELIKFLDTCDAARFAPIAAATSQMEEHFAQGSRILSTIARELESVIS
;
A
#
# COMPACT_ATOMS: atom_id res chain seq x y z
N MET A 1 -24.81 27.40 -45.00
CA MET A 1 -23.45 26.81 -44.94
C MET A 1 -22.29 27.82 -44.80
N ARG A 2 -22.50 29.13 -45.01
CA ARG A 2 -21.43 30.16 -44.80
C ARG A 2 -21.17 30.57 -43.34
N ARG A 3 -22.04 30.21 -42.38
CA ARG A 3 -21.85 30.48 -40.94
C ARG A 3 -20.96 29.47 -40.20
N ARG A 4 -20.61 28.33 -40.81
CA ARG A 4 -19.75 27.30 -40.16
C ARG A 4 -18.26 27.41 -40.55
N ILE A 5 -17.92 28.12 -41.62
CA ILE A 5 -16.53 28.25 -42.08
C ILE A 5 -15.82 29.43 -41.38
N LEU A 6 -16.56 30.49 -40.99
CA LEU A 6 -15.98 31.62 -40.25
C LEU A 6 -15.64 31.27 -38.78
N LEU A 7 -16.35 30.32 -38.19
CA LEU A 7 -16.11 29.84 -36.82
C LEU A 7 -14.89 28.92 -36.71
N ILE A 8 -14.49 28.24 -37.79
CA ILE A 8 -13.32 27.34 -37.80
C ILE A 8 -12.03 28.14 -38.04
N GLY A 9 -12.08 29.23 -38.82
CA GLY A 9 -10.94 30.15 -39.00
C GLY A 9 -10.62 30.99 -37.76
N LEU A 10 -11.63 31.36 -36.96
CA LEU A 10 -11.43 32.08 -35.69
C LEU A 10 -10.91 31.17 -34.57
N ALA A 11 -11.24 29.87 -34.63
CA ALA A 11 -10.71 28.87 -33.69
C ALA A 11 -9.24 28.52 -33.99
N SER A 12 -8.80 28.51 -35.25
CA SER A 12 -7.39 28.25 -35.60
C SER A 12 -6.48 29.47 -35.37
N ALA A 13 -6.99 30.69 -35.47
CA ALA A 13 -6.24 31.89 -35.08
C ALA A 13 -6.11 32.03 -33.54
N CYS A 14 -7.12 31.62 -32.75
CA CYS A 14 -7.03 31.63 -31.28
C CYS A 14 -6.09 30.56 -30.68
N ILE A 15 -5.74 29.51 -31.44
CA ILE A 15 -4.84 28.46 -30.95
C ILE A 15 -3.37 28.77 -31.26
N VAL A 16 -3.09 29.71 -32.18
CA VAL A 16 -1.70 30.12 -32.52
C VAL A 16 -1.35 31.54 -32.00
N TYR A 17 -2.33 32.32 -31.54
CA TYR A 17 -2.13 33.60 -30.84
C TYR A 17 -2.52 33.56 -29.35
N LEU A 18 -2.43 32.39 -28.70
CA LEU A 18 -2.20 32.35 -27.24
C LEU A 18 -0.72 32.11 -26.96
N SER A 19 0.08 33.02 -27.51
CA SER A 19 1.41 33.34 -27.03
C SER A 19 1.32 33.61 -25.52
N HIS A 20 2.09 32.84 -24.73
CA HIS A 20 2.72 33.31 -23.50
C HIS A 20 1.84 34.16 -22.55
N TYR A 21 0.78 33.56 -22.00
CA TYR A 21 0.50 33.87 -20.61
C TYR A 21 1.31 32.89 -19.78
N SER A 22 2.54 33.29 -19.44
CA SER A 22 3.13 32.78 -18.21
C SER A 22 2.09 33.08 -17.13
N LEU A 23 1.48 32.04 -16.54
CA LEU A 23 0.82 32.24 -15.26
C LEU A 23 1.93 32.75 -14.36
N ALA A 24 1.85 34.03 -13.97
CA ALA A 24 2.82 34.61 -13.06
C ALA A 24 2.85 33.70 -11.82
N GLN A 25 4.01 33.10 -11.56
CA GLN A 25 4.21 32.34 -10.34
C GLN A 25 4.06 33.32 -9.19
N THR A 26 3.07 33.09 -8.34
CA THR A 26 2.77 33.97 -7.21
C THR A 26 3.08 33.24 -5.93
N VAL A 27 3.81 33.91 -5.06
CA VAL A 27 4.24 33.39 -3.75
C VAL A 27 3.75 34.38 -2.70
N ASN A 28 2.83 33.94 -1.85
CA ASN A 28 2.22 34.77 -0.82
C ASN A 28 2.41 34.13 0.55
N GLY A 29 2.76 34.96 1.54
CA GLY A 29 2.77 34.57 2.95
C GLY A 29 1.50 35.06 3.63
N LEU A 30 0.75 34.15 4.22
CA LEU A 30 -0.52 34.44 4.90
C LEU A 30 -0.45 33.97 6.34
N VAL A 31 -1.06 34.71 7.26
CA VAL A 31 -1.26 34.27 8.64
C VAL A 31 -2.72 33.92 8.88
N SER A 32 -2.95 32.89 9.68
CA SER A 32 -4.29 32.43 10.09
C SER A 32 -5.12 33.51 10.80
N SER A 33 -4.47 34.42 11.54
CA SER A 33 -5.09 35.59 12.14
C SER A 33 -4.09 36.73 12.30
N PRO A 34 -4.46 37.99 12.00
CA PRO A 34 -3.61 39.15 12.26
C PRO A 34 -3.52 39.50 13.76
N THR A 35 -4.39 38.92 14.59
CA THR A 35 -4.41 39.13 16.06
C THR A 35 -4.59 37.78 16.78
N ILE A 36 -3.72 37.48 17.74
CA ILE A 36 -3.71 36.24 18.51
C ILE A 36 -3.61 36.50 20.02
N GLY A 37 -4.07 35.55 20.83
CA GLY A 37 -3.85 35.59 22.28
C GLY A 37 -2.45 35.10 22.68
N ALA A 38 -1.95 35.54 23.84
CA ALA A 38 -0.62 35.16 24.35
C ALA A 38 -0.38 33.65 24.54
N GLN A 39 -1.44 32.84 24.64
CA GLN A 39 -1.34 31.37 24.77
C GLN A 39 -1.64 30.60 23.48
N GLU A 40 -1.90 31.30 22.37
CA GLU A 40 -2.27 30.68 21.10
C GLU A 40 -1.07 30.53 20.17
N THR A 41 -1.24 29.76 19.10
CA THR A 41 -0.28 29.70 18.01
C THR A 41 -0.86 30.36 16.77
N VAL A 42 0.00 31.03 15.99
CA VAL A 42 -0.34 31.55 14.66
C VAL A 42 0.24 30.63 13.61
N ALA A 43 -0.63 30.11 12.74
CA ALA A 43 -0.20 29.40 11.54
C ALA A 43 0.20 30.42 10.46
N TYR A 44 1.43 30.29 9.93
CA TYR A 44 1.92 30.97 8.74
C TYR A 44 1.91 30.00 7.57
N THR A 45 1.17 30.34 6.52
CA THR A 45 1.03 29.56 5.30
C THR A 45 1.69 30.28 4.13
N LEU A 46 2.71 29.65 3.56
CA LEU A 46 3.32 30.03 2.29
C LEU A 46 2.54 29.37 1.14
N GLU A 47 1.82 30.16 0.37
CA GLU A 47 1.05 29.69 -0.79
C GLU A 47 1.79 30.00 -2.09
N ILE A 48 1.98 28.98 -2.92
CA ILE A 48 2.70 29.04 -4.18
C ILE A 48 1.75 28.60 -5.29
N SER A 49 1.42 29.49 -6.21
CA SER A 49 0.47 29.24 -7.30
C SER A 49 1.16 29.22 -8.67
N GLY A 50 0.71 28.32 -9.55
CA GLY A 50 1.16 28.28 -10.95
C GLY A 50 2.39 27.42 -11.26
N THR A 51 2.81 26.56 -10.32
CA THR A 51 3.94 25.62 -10.52
C THR A 51 3.60 24.21 -10.03
N ASN A 52 4.40 23.20 -10.42
CA ASN A 52 4.23 21.84 -9.90
C ASN A 52 4.98 21.64 -8.59
N ALA A 53 4.43 20.76 -7.75
CA ALA A 53 5.01 20.32 -6.49
C ALA A 53 6.43 19.70 -6.62
N SER A 54 6.80 19.18 -7.79
CA SER A 54 8.14 18.63 -8.07
C SER A 54 9.20 19.69 -8.28
N ASP A 55 8.80 20.90 -8.66
CA ASP A 55 9.70 21.95 -9.11
C ASP A 55 10.04 22.91 -7.96
N ILE A 56 9.47 22.68 -6.78
CA ILE A 56 9.66 23.49 -5.57
C ILE A 56 10.70 22.80 -4.68
N VAL A 57 11.81 23.47 -4.41
CA VAL A 57 12.74 23.05 -3.35
C VAL A 57 12.06 23.31 -2.02
N ASN A 58 12.05 22.31 -1.12
CA ASN A 58 11.37 22.42 0.17
C ASN A 58 11.85 23.68 0.93
N PRO A 59 10.96 24.67 1.16
CA PRO A 59 11.33 25.91 1.82
C PRO A 59 11.59 25.69 3.31
N SER A 60 12.46 26.51 3.89
CA SER A 60 12.66 26.59 5.33
C SER A 60 11.64 27.53 5.98
N PRO A 61 11.31 27.35 7.28
CA PRO A 61 10.48 28.31 8.00
C PRO A 61 11.10 29.71 7.96
N PRO A 62 10.32 30.77 7.72
CA PRO A 62 10.81 32.14 7.85
C PRO A 62 11.22 32.44 9.29
N ALA A 63 12.23 33.31 9.44
CA ALA A 63 12.58 33.84 10.76
C ALA A 63 11.44 34.73 11.28
N ALA A 64 11.33 34.84 12.61
CA ALA A 64 10.32 35.66 13.25
C ALA A 64 10.93 36.44 14.43
N GLU A 65 10.41 37.63 14.68
CA GLU A 65 10.74 38.52 15.79
C GLU A 65 9.57 38.52 16.78
N GLY A 66 9.83 38.18 18.04
CA GLY A 66 8.80 38.06 19.09
C GLY A 66 7.90 36.82 18.96
N LEU A 67 8.25 35.88 18.08
CA LEU A 67 7.59 34.57 17.97
C LEU A 67 8.61 33.43 17.93
N THR A 68 8.37 32.37 18.69
CA THR A 68 9.11 31.11 18.61
C THR A 68 8.45 30.14 17.63
N LEU A 69 9.27 29.45 16.84
CA LEU A 69 8.80 28.38 15.97
C LEU A 69 8.49 27.13 16.79
N VAL A 70 7.29 26.57 16.63
CA VAL A 70 6.86 25.36 17.37
C VAL A 70 7.48 24.09 16.79
N SER A 71 7.61 24.01 15.47
CA SER A 71 8.22 22.88 14.75
C SER A 71 8.89 23.34 13.46
N PRO A 72 10.11 22.85 13.15
CA PRO A 72 10.80 23.16 11.89
C PRO A 72 10.14 22.52 10.66
N ASN A 73 9.36 21.44 10.87
CA ASN A 73 8.72 20.71 9.79
C ASN A 73 7.41 21.39 9.36
N ALA A 74 7.31 21.75 8.08
CA ALA A 74 6.11 22.33 7.49
C ALA A 74 5.07 21.25 7.16
N SER A 75 3.79 21.50 7.46
CA SER A 75 2.71 20.71 6.88
C SER A 75 2.49 21.15 5.43
N ARG A 76 2.53 20.20 4.48
CA ARG A 76 2.42 20.45 3.04
C ARG A 76 1.03 20.09 2.51
N GLY A 77 0.38 21.01 1.80
CA GLY A 77 -0.91 20.78 1.13
C GLY A 77 -0.85 21.13 -0.36
N THR A 78 -1.55 20.37 -1.21
CA THR A 78 -1.71 20.69 -2.63
C THR A 78 -3.19 20.90 -2.94
N ASN A 79 -3.53 22.01 -3.57
CA ASN A 79 -4.89 22.30 -4.01
C ASN A 79 -4.93 22.39 -5.55
N MET A 80 -5.93 21.76 -6.16
CA MET A 80 -6.13 21.79 -7.60
C MET A 80 -7.57 22.19 -7.89
N SER A 81 -7.74 23.32 -8.56
CA SER A 81 -9.05 23.83 -8.97
C SER A 81 -9.13 23.94 -10.49
N ILE A 82 -10.30 23.63 -11.04
CA ILE A 82 -10.57 23.68 -12.47
C ILE A 82 -11.78 24.60 -12.66
N VAL A 83 -11.52 25.85 -13.05
CA VAL A 83 -12.58 26.84 -13.29
C VAL A 83 -12.55 27.22 -14.77
N ASN A 84 -13.69 27.07 -15.46
CA ASN A 84 -13.85 27.39 -16.88
C ASN A 84 -12.77 26.75 -17.80
N GLY A 85 -12.40 25.49 -17.54
CA GLY A 85 -11.43 24.75 -18.35
C GLY A 85 -9.96 25.14 -18.15
N ARG A 86 -9.66 26.09 -17.25
CA ARG A 86 -8.29 26.41 -16.82
C ARG A 86 -7.99 25.68 -15.51
N VAL A 87 -6.91 24.90 -15.52
CA VAL A 87 -6.40 24.21 -14.33
C VAL A 87 -5.50 25.17 -13.55
N SER A 88 -5.90 25.57 -12.35
CA SER A 88 -5.06 26.30 -11.41
C SER A 88 -4.58 25.37 -10.30
N ARG A 89 -3.27 25.34 -10.06
CA ARG A 89 -2.63 24.53 -9.02
C ARG A 89 -1.95 25.45 -8.02
N SER A 90 -2.17 25.20 -6.73
CA SER A 90 -1.42 25.83 -5.65
C SER A 90 -0.85 24.79 -4.69
N VAL A 91 0.36 25.05 -4.20
CA VAL A 91 1.07 24.26 -3.19
C VAL A 91 1.28 25.14 -1.98
N SER A 92 1.00 24.61 -0.79
CA SER A 92 1.07 25.35 0.47
C SER A 92 2.00 24.67 1.46
N TYR A 93 2.79 25.45 2.17
CA TYR A 93 3.65 25.02 3.28
C TYR A 93 3.23 25.82 4.52
N THR A 94 2.87 25.14 5.61
CA THR A 94 2.38 25.79 6.84
C THR A 94 3.26 25.47 8.05
N TRP A 95 3.68 26.52 8.76
CA TRP A 95 4.41 26.47 10.03
C TRP A 95 3.62 27.14 11.14
N HIS A 96 3.88 26.76 12.38
CA HIS A 96 3.18 27.29 13.55
C HIS A 96 4.17 28.01 14.45
N TYR A 97 3.82 29.22 14.85
CA TYR A 97 4.62 30.09 15.71
C TYR A 97 3.85 30.42 16.98
N ARG A 98 4.54 30.55 18.11
CA ARG A 98 3.99 30.93 19.41
C ARG A 98 4.57 32.28 19.84
N PRO A 99 3.77 33.21 20.37
CA PRO A 99 4.29 34.49 20.84
C PRO A 99 5.17 34.34 22.08
N GLU A 100 6.22 35.15 22.15
CA GLU A 100 7.11 35.22 23.32
C GLU A 100 6.59 36.22 24.35
N GLU A 101 6.13 37.38 23.90
CA GLU A 101 5.62 38.47 24.73
C GLU A 101 4.36 39.11 24.10
N GLU A 102 3.61 39.85 24.91
CA GLU A 102 2.48 40.65 24.44
C GLU A 102 2.98 41.87 23.65
N GLY A 103 2.26 42.26 22.59
CA GLY A 103 2.65 43.38 21.72
C GLY A 103 2.71 43.01 20.24
N SER A 104 3.53 43.73 19.48
CA SER A 104 3.66 43.53 18.03
C SER A 104 4.75 42.51 17.74
N ALA A 105 4.40 41.41 17.09
CA ALA A 105 5.33 40.39 16.63
C ALA A 105 5.35 40.31 15.09
N ARG A 106 6.44 39.86 14.49
CA ARG A 106 6.59 39.89 13.02
C ARG A 106 7.20 38.60 12.49
N ILE A 107 6.62 38.07 11.43
CA ILE A 107 7.20 37.00 10.61
C ILE A 107 7.90 37.67 9.43
N LEU A 108 9.19 37.41 9.27
CA LEU A 108 10.02 37.98 8.22
C LEU A 108 9.72 37.33 6.86
N GLU A 109 10.40 37.80 5.82
CA GLU A 109 10.25 37.26 4.47
C GLU A 109 10.59 35.76 4.41
N ALA A 110 9.78 35.01 3.68
CA ALA A 110 10.02 33.61 3.38
C ALA A 110 10.61 33.47 1.99
N ASN A 111 11.65 32.65 1.86
CA ASN A 111 12.38 32.42 0.62
C ASN A 111 12.02 31.05 0.08
N VAL A 112 11.65 30.96 -1.20
CA VAL A 112 11.37 29.68 -1.85
C VAL A 112 11.95 29.63 -3.25
N THR A 113 12.64 28.55 -3.56
CA THR A 113 13.21 28.31 -4.88
C THR A 113 12.26 27.42 -5.69
N ILE A 114 11.84 27.92 -6.86
CA ILE A 114 10.97 27.24 -7.80
C ILE A 114 11.72 27.12 -9.13
N GLY A 115 12.12 25.90 -9.50
CA GLY A 115 13.06 25.67 -10.59
C GLY A 115 14.39 26.39 -10.32
N ASP A 116 14.79 27.27 -11.23
CA ASP A 116 16.04 28.05 -11.13
C ASP A 116 15.85 29.46 -10.53
N SER A 117 14.63 29.83 -10.12
CA SER A 117 14.30 31.18 -9.63
C SER A 117 13.92 31.16 -8.16
N THR A 118 14.41 32.13 -7.38
CA THR A 118 14.05 32.30 -5.96
C THR A 118 13.05 33.44 -5.81
N PHE A 119 11.99 33.18 -5.04
CA PHE A 119 10.90 34.10 -4.74
C PHE A 119 10.87 34.41 -3.24
N HIS A 120 10.40 35.62 -2.92
CA HIS A 120 10.35 36.16 -1.56
C HIS A 120 8.93 36.63 -1.23
N THR A 121 8.49 36.41 0.01
CA THR A 121 7.23 36.97 0.52
C THR A 121 7.44 38.31 1.22
N SER A 122 6.39 39.10 1.35
CA SER A 122 6.43 40.26 2.24
C SER A 122 6.33 39.82 3.70
N PRO A 123 7.05 40.48 4.63
CA PRO A 123 6.90 40.22 6.06
C PRO A 123 5.47 40.48 6.55
N VAL A 124 5.01 39.67 7.50
CA VAL A 124 3.65 39.74 8.05
C VAL A 124 3.71 40.10 9.53
N THR A 125 2.93 41.09 9.95
CA THR A 125 2.85 41.53 11.35
C THR A 125 1.65 40.88 12.03
N VAL A 126 1.84 40.42 13.26
CA VAL A 126 0.83 39.79 14.10
C VAL A 126 0.76 40.53 15.43
N THR A 127 -0.44 40.95 15.83
CA THR A 127 -0.65 41.63 17.12
C THR A 127 -1.01 40.60 18.20
N VAL A 128 -0.23 40.56 19.28
CA VAL A 128 -0.44 39.67 20.43
C VAL A 128 -1.15 40.47 21.52
N VAL A 129 -2.36 40.04 21.88
CA VAL A 129 -3.19 40.67 22.91
C VAL A 129 -3.35 39.75 24.12
N PRO A 130 -3.65 40.29 25.32
CA PRO A 130 -4.03 39.47 26.46
C PRO A 130 -5.22 38.57 26.11
N GLN A 131 -5.20 37.30 26.56
CA GLN A 131 -6.21 36.29 26.21
C GLN A 131 -7.66 36.76 26.48
N ALA A 132 -7.86 37.59 27.51
CA ALA A 132 -9.16 38.14 27.89
C ALA A 132 -9.68 39.27 26.98
N GLN A 133 -8.82 39.89 26.15
CA GLN A 133 -9.14 41.04 25.29
C GLN A 133 -9.26 40.67 23.80
N ARG A 134 -9.29 39.38 23.48
CA ARG A 134 -9.43 38.91 22.10
C ARG A 134 -10.78 39.33 21.51
N PRO A 135 -10.82 40.09 20.40
CA PRO A 135 -12.06 40.31 19.69
C PRO A 135 -12.54 38.99 19.06
N SER A 136 -13.81 38.63 19.29
CA SER A 136 -14.45 37.50 18.61
C SER A 136 -14.35 37.72 17.08
N PRO A 137 -14.01 36.71 16.27
CA PRO A 137 -13.75 36.90 14.85
C PRO A 137 -15.03 37.35 14.11
N GLN A 138 -15.17 38.65 13.89
CA GLN A 138 -16.17 39.23 13.02
C GLN A 138 -15.77 38.94 11.57
N ARG A 139 -16.49 38.02 10.92
CA ARG A 139 -16.36 37.74 9.49
C ARG A 139 -16.68 39.01 8.69
N ARG A 140 -15.65 39.77 8.29
CA ARG A 140 -15.78 40.73 7.20
C ARG A 140 -15.76 39.94 5.88
N SER A 141 -16.94 39.73 5.31
CA SER A 141 -17.08 39.34 3.91
C SER A 141 -16.50 40.45 3.04
N LEU A 142 -15.52 40.12 2.20
CA LEU A 142 -14.95 41.01 1.18
C LEU A 142 -15.85 41.14 -0.07
N PHE A 143 -17.03 40.50 -0.07
CA PHE A 143 -18.05 40.69 -1.08
C PHE A 143 -19.26 41.38 -0.45
N GLY A 144 -19.39 42.67 -0.75
CA GLY A 144 -20.57 43.45 -0.40
C GLY A 144 -21.80 42.92 -1.12
N GLY A 145 -22.83 42.64 -0.30
CA GLY A 145 -24.23 42.79 -0.66
C GLY A 145 -24.79 41.88 -1.73
N PHE A 146 -25.02 40.60 -1.42
CA PHE A 146 -26.20 39.82 -1.85
C PHE A 146 -26.36 38.60 -0.92
N SER A 147 -27.17 38.73 0.13
CA SER A 147 -27.64 37.60 0.94
C SER A 147 -29.09 37.32 0.56
N LEU A 148 -29.35 36.25 -0.20
CA LEU A 148 -30.70 35.72 -0.46
C LEU A 148 -31.12 34.66 0.57
N PHE A 149 -30.31 34.44 1.60
CA PHE A 149 -30.57 33.45 2.65
C PHE A 149 -30.22 34.07 4.00
N ASP A 150 -31.25 34.49 4.72
CA ASP A 150 -31.15 35.23 5.99
C ASP A 150 -31.11 34.31 7.21
N ASN A 151 -30.60 33.09 7.05
CA ASN A 151 -30.32 32.20 8.16
C ASN A 151 -28.83 31.87 8.15
N PRO A 152 -28.06 32.20 9.21
CA PRO A 152 -26.75 31.58 9.37
C PRO A 152 -26.96 30.06 9.35
N PRO A 153 -26.15 29.28 8.60
CA PRO A 153 -26.21 27.83 8.75
C PRO A 153 -25.95 27.53 10.22
N ASP A 154 -26.83 26.72 10.81
CA ASP A 154 -26.61 26.15 12.13
C ASP A 154 -25.18 25.61 12.20
N ALA A 155 -24.52 25.76 13.35
CA ALA A 155 -23.21 25.18 13.55
C ALA A 155 -23.27 23.70 13.13
N PRO A 156 -22.32 23.18 12.33
CA PRO A 156 -22.34 21.79 11.94
C PRO A 156 -22.45 20.92 13.20
N PRO A 157 -23.26 19.85 13.18
CA PRO A 157 -23.48 19.03 14.37
C PRO A 157 -22.12 18.56 14.89
N GLU A 158 -21.88 18.88 16.17
CA GLU A 158 -20.65 18.52 16.86
C GLU A 158 -20.58 17.00 16.98
N VAL A 159 -19.41 16.41 16.68
CA VAL A 159 -19.25 14.95 16.77
C VAL A 159 -19.36 14.54 18.23
N THR A 160 -20.43 13.81 18.55
CA THR A 160 -20.78 13.46 19.93
C THR A 160 -19.99 12.24 20.41
N GLU A 161 -20.06 11.96 21.71
CA GLU A 161 -19.55 10.70 22.28
C GLU A 161 -20.28 9.46 21.74
N GLN A 162 -21.51 9.61 21.25
CA GLN A 162 -22.25 8.51 20.62
C GLN A 162 -21.79 8.23 19.19
N ASP A 163 -21.08 9.15 18.55
CA ASP A 163 -20.62 8.98 17.16
C ASP A 163 -19.29 8.27 17.07
N ILE A 164 -18.44 8.44 18.09
CA ILE A 164 -17.15 7.80 18.22
C ILE A 164 -16.76 7.67 19.69
N PHE A 165 -16.39 6.48 20.15
CA PHE A 165 -15.96 6.22 21.52
C PHE A 165 -15.05 5.00 21.61
N ILE A 166 -14.28 4.89 22.70
CA ILE A 166 -13.46 3.71 22.98
C ILE A 166 -14.18 2.85 24.01
N ARG A 167 -14.26 1.55 23.74
CA ARG A 167 -14.61 0.55 24.75
C ARG A 167 -13.39 -0.30 25.08
N ALA A 168 -13.12 -0.46 26.37
CA ALA A 168 -12.13 -1.38 26.85
C ALA A 168 -12.84 -2.61 27.41
N THR A 169 -12.51 -3.80 26.91
CA THR A 169 -13.06 -5.08 27.40
C THR A 169 -11.93 -5.91 27.99
N GLN A 170 -12.04 -6.22 29.28
CA GLN A 170 -11.17 -7.14 30.00
C GLN A 170 -11.72 -8.57 29.95
N SER A 171 -10.85 -9.57 30.04
CA SER A 171 -11.26 -10.98 30.19
C SER A 171 -11.93 -11.22 31.54
N ASP A 172 -11.31 -10.74 32.62
CA ASP A 172 -11.68 -11.01 34.00
C ASP A 172 -11.52 -9.75 34.86
N ARG A 173 -12.31 -9.64 35.93
CA ARG A 173 -12.27 -8.50 36.88
C ARG A 173 -11.69 -8.88 38.24
N GLU A 174 -11.85 -10.13 38.63
CA GLU A 174 -11.30 -10.70 39.85
C GLU A 174 -10.32 -11.78 39.42
N VAL A 175 -9.05 -11.59 39.76
CA VAL A 175 -7.97 -12.52 39.39
C VAL A 175 -7.03 -12.71 40.55
N TYR A 176 -6.14 -13.69 40.48
CA TYR A 176 -5.05 -13.85 41.44
C TYR A 176 -3.84 -12.96 41.08
N LEU A 177 -2.98 -12.73 42.07
CA LEU A 177 -1.67 -12.13 41.88
C LEU A 177 -0.92 -12.83 40.74
N ASN A 178 -0.27 -12.06 39.86
CA ASN A 178 0.43 -12.52 38.65
C ASN A 178 -0.42 -13.24 37.60
N GLU A 179 -1.74 -13.36 37.77
CA GLU A 179 -2.61 -13.93 36.76
C GLU A 179 -2.77 -12.98 35.57
N GLN A 180 -2.89 -13.56 34.37
CA GLN A 180 -2.99 -12.80 33.14
C GLN A 180 -4.39 -12.26 32.92
N ILE A 181 -4.52 -10.95 32.69
CA ILE A 181 -5.76 -10.33 32.23
C ILE A 181 -5.53 -9.79 30.82
N ALA A 182 -6.34 -10.21 29.86
CA ALA A 182 -6.31 -9.65 28.51
C ALA A 182 -7.26 -8.45 28.42
N ILE A 183 -6.78 -7.33 27.87
CA ILE A 183 -7.59 -6.12 27.64
C ILE A 183 -7.53 -5.77 26.15
N ASP A 184 -8.71 -5.65 25.55
CA ASP A 184 -8.91 -5.25 24.16
C ASP A 184 -9.59 -3.88 24.12
N TYR A 185 -8.88 -2.88 23.61
CA TYR A 185 -9.40 -1.54 23.37
C TYR A 185 -9.94 -1.47 21.94
N LYS A 186 -11.25 -1.24 21.84
CA LYS A 186 -11.97 -1.17 20.58
C LYS A 186 -12.51 0.24 20.36
N LEU A 187 -12.20 0.81 19.21
CA LEU A 187 -12.79 2.07 18.76
C LEU A 187 -14.09 1.77 18.03
N TYR A 188 -15.18 2.30 18.55
CA TYR A 188 -16.50 2.29 17.96
C TYR A 188 -16.75 3.61 17.26
N PHE A 189 -17.25 3.59 16.03
CA PHE A 189 -17.62 4.79 15.30
C PHE A 189 -18.78 4.55 14.34
N ARG A 190 -19.65 5.54 14.14
CA ARG A 190 -20.80 5.40 13.23
C ARG A 190 -20.34 5.28 11.77
N PRO A 191 -21.06 4.52 10.93
CA PRO A 191 -20.86 4.55 9.48
C PRO A 191 -20.94 5.99 8.94
N GLY A 192 -19.89 6.45 8.25
CA GLY A 192 -19.75 7.83 7.75
C GLY A 192 -18.84 8.72 8.61
N THR A 193 -18.66 8.39 9.89
CA THR A 193 -17.60 8.98 10.72
C THR A 193 -16.31 8.24 10.36
N MET A 194 -15.52 8.76 9.42
CA MET A 194 -14.25 8.13 9.04
C MET A 194 -13.11 8.67 9.92
N PRO A 195 -12.69 7.98 11.00
CA PRO A 195 -11.54 8.40 11.78
C PRO A 195 -10.27 8.28 10.95
N ARG A 196 -9.41 9.30 11.03
CA ARG A 196 -8.09 9.35 10.41
C ARG A 196 -7.07 9.91 11.38
N ASN A 197 -5.79 9.64 11.13
CA ASN A 197 -4.67 10.18 11.90
C ASN A 197 -4.82 9.96 13.42
N SER A 198 -5.41 8.83 13.83
CA SER A 198 -5.59 8.50 15.24
C SER A 198 -4.24 8.32 15.91
N ARG A 199 -4.02 9.07 16.99
CA ARG A 199 -2.79 9.05 17.80
C ARG A 199 -3.15 9.04 19.27
N GLN A 200 -2.29 8.45 20.09
CA GLN A 200 -2.43 8.52 21.55
C GLN A 200 -2.28 9.98 21.99
N ALA A 201 -3.24 10.49 22.77
CA ALA A 201 -3.30 11.90 23.16
C ALA A 201 -2.57 12.19 24.48
N ASP A 202 -2.45 11.18 25.34
CA ASP A 202 -1.88 11.31 26.69
C ASP A 202 -1.17 10.02 27.10
N SER A 203 -0.33 10.05 28.13
CA SER A 203 0.24 8.82 28.70
C SER A 203 -0.87 7.91 29.23
N TRP A 204 -0.71 6.61 28.99
CA TRP A 204 -1.61 5.58 29.48
C TRP A 204 -0.80 4.67 30.41
N ASP A 205 -1.20 4.63 31.68
CA ASP A 205 -0.51 3.86 32.72
C ASP A 205 -1.41 2.77 33.33
N ALA A 206 -0.74 1.74 33.87
CA ALA A 206 -1.36 0.64 34.60
C ALA A 206 -0.48 0.37 35.81
N GLU A 207 -0.50 1.29 36.77
CA GLU A 207 0.31 1.17 37.98
C GLU A 207 -0.06 -0.11 38.75
N GLY A 208 0.95 -0.86 39.19
CA GLY A 208 0.74 -2.16 39.84
C GLY A 208 0.51 -3.31 38.87
N PHE A 209 0.72 -3.11 37.57
CA PHE A 209 0.71 -4.18 36.58
C PHE A 209 2.03 -4.29 35.81
N TRP A 210 2.51 -5.52 35.64
CA TRP A 210 3.40 -5.84 34.52
C TRP A 210 2.56 -5.86 33.24
N ARG A 211 3.10 -5.35 32.14
CA ARG A 211 2.36 -5.22 30.88
C ARG A 211 3.11 -5.86 29.73
N GLU A 212 2.37 -6.52 28.87
CA GLU A 212 2.86 -7.00 27.59
C GLU A 212 1.88 -6.59 26.49
N GLU A 213 2.41 -5.99 25.42
CA GLU A 213 1.61 -5.64 24.25
C GLU A 213 1.40 -6.88 23.38
N LEU A 214 0.18 -7.10 22.91
CA LEU A 214 -0.13 -8.17 21.98
C LEU A 214 -0.15 -7.61 20.56
N ASP A 215 0.46 -8.35 19.64
CA ASP A 215 0.41 -8.01 18.22
C ASP A 215 -1.04 -7.95 17.74
N LEU A 216 -1.41 -6.80 17.16
CA LEU A 216 -2.66 -6.67 16.41
C LEU A 216 -2.48 -7.33 15.05
N ALA A 217 -3.50 -8.03 14.56
CA ALA A 217 -3.49 -8.58 13.21
C ALA A 217 -3.21 -7.45 12.20
N THR A 218 -2.35 -7.72 11.22
CA THR A 218 -1.82 -6.74 10.25
C THR A 218 -2.90 -6.02 9.44
N ALA A 219 -4.12 -6.55 9.39
CA ALA A 219 -5.29 -5.91 8.76
C ALA A 219 -6.33 -5.51 9.81
N LEU A 220 -6.39 -4.23 10.13
CA LEU A 220 -7.46 -3.61 10.93
C LEU A 220 -8.73 -3.47 10.06
N THR A 221 -9.41 -4.57 9.76
CA THR A 221 -10.70 -4.52 9.04
C THR A 221 -11.82 -4.16 10.01
N PRO A 222 -12.57 -3.06 9.79
CA PRO A 222 -13.70 -2.71 10.63
C PRO A 222 -14.80 -3.78 10.56
N ASN A 223 -15.21 -4.27 11.73
CA ASN A 223 -16.36 -5.17 11.86
C ASN A 223 -17.62 -4.34 12.17
N MET A 224 -18.74 -4.70 11.55
CA MET A 224 -20.03 -4.04 11.82
C MET A 224 -20.70 -4.68 13.05
N VAL A 225 -21.05 -3.86 14.04
CA VAL A 225 -21.75 -4.28 15.26
C VAL A 225 -22.98 -3.40 15.47
N VAL A 226 -24.07 -3.97 15.98
CA VAL A 226 -25.27 -3.22 16.37
C VAL A 226 -25.33 -3.18 17.90
N GLU A 227 -25.35 -1.98 18.48
CA GLU A 227 -25.51 -1.77 19.92
C GLU A 227 -26.64 -0.76 20.18
N ASN A 228 -27.58 -1.12 21.06
CA ASN A 228 -28.74 -0.29 21.39
C ASN A 228 -29.53 0.19 20.15
N GLY A 229 -29.61 -0.64 19.10
CA GLY A 229 -30.27 -0.31 17.83
C GLY A 229 -29.45 0.57 16.88
N ILE A 230 -28.25 1.01 17.28
CA ILE A 230 -27.35 1.85 16.47
C ILE A 230 -26.26 0.97 15.85
N ARG A 231 -25.96 1.19 14.57
CA ARG A 231 -24.88 0.49 13.86
C ARG A 231 -23.55 1.20 14.06
N TYR A 232 -22.53 0.45 14.41
CA TYR A 232 -21.15 0.90 14.57
C TYR A 232 -20.19 0.07 13.72
N GLN A 233 -19.14 0.73 13.26
CA GLN A 233 -17.90 0.11 12.81
C GLN A 233 -16.95 0.01 14.01
N VAL A 234 -16.35 -1.17 14.18
CA VAL A 234 -15.50 -1.49 15.33
C VAL A 234 -14.13 -1.96 14.86
N ILE A 235 -13.09 -1.33 15.36
CA ILE A 235 -11.69 -1.74 15.15
C ILE A 235 -10.99 -1.91 16.50
N SER A 236 -10.19 -2.97 16.66
CA SER A 236 -9.28 -3.11 17.80
C SER A 236 -8.09 -2.18 17.58
N ILE A 237 -7.94 -1.17 18.46
CA ILE A 237 -6.88 -0.17 18.37
C ILE A 237 -5.68 -0.50 19.25
N ARG A 238 -5.88 -1.33 20.29
CA ARG A 238 -4.81 -1.80 21.17
C ARG A 238 -5.22 -3.07 21.88
N ARG A 239 -4.31 -4.03 22.02
CA ARG A 239 -4.51 -5.21 22.87
C ARG A 239 -3.29 -5.42 23.76
N ILE A 240 -3.54 -5.65 25.03
CA ILE A 240 -2.50 -5.81 26.06
C ILE A 240 -2.85 -6.98 26.96
N ALA A 241 -1.84 -7.60 27.55
CA ALA A 241 -1.99 -8.39 28.74
C ALA A 241 -1.38 -7.63 29.91
N VAL A 242 -2.09 -7.66 31.03
CA VAL A 242 -1.64 -7.08 32.27
C VAL A 242 -1.61 -8.15 33.34
N PHE A 243 -0.62 -8.09 34.22
CA PHE A 243 -0.41 -9.04 35.30
C PHE A 243 -0.26 -8.25 36.59
N PRO A 244 -1.17 -8.41 37.58
CA PRO A 244 -1.12 -7.63 38.80
C PRO A 244 0.10 -8.03 39.63
N THR A 245 0.92 -7.05 40.01
CA THR A 245 2.17 -7.27 40.77
C THR A 245 1.97 -7.17 42.28
N ARG A 246 0.77 -6.79 42.73
CA ARG A 246 0.36 -6.78 44.15
C ARG A 246 -1.11 -7.17 44.31
N ALA A 247 -1.46 -7.63 45.50
CA ALA A 247 -2.85 -7.89 45.87
C ALA A 247 -3.59 -6.59 46.24
N GLY A 248 -4.91 -6.60 46.07
CA GLY A 248 -5.81 -5.48 46.34
C GLY A 248 -6.51 -4.94 45.09
N GLU A 249 -7.20 -3.81 45.26
CA GLU A 249 -7.83 -3.08 44.17
C GLU A 249 -6.78 -2.32 43.35
N LEU A 250 -6.73 -2.58 42.06
CA LEU A 250 -5.84 -1.97 41.10
C LEU A 250 -6.64 -1.35 39.96
N THR A 251 -6.15 -0.24 39.44
CA THR A 251 -6.83 0.51 38.37
C THR A 251 -5.91 0.72 37.19
N ILE A 252 -6.51 0.75 36.01
CA ILE A 252 -5.82 1.02 34.75
C ILE A 252 -6.41 2.29 34.17
N ASP A 253 -5.54 3.23 33.85
CA ASP A 253 -5.95 4.54 33.39
C ASP A 253 -6.68 4.47 32.04
N PRO A 254 -7.57 5.44 31.76
CA PRO A 254 -8.22 5.59 30.46
C PRO A 254 -7.22 5.67 29.31
N LEU A 255 -7.41 4.86 28.27
CA LEU A 255 -6.69 5.05 27.02
C LEU A 255 -7.28 6.27 26.28
N LYS A 256 -6.51 7.35 26.18
CA LYS A 256 -6.89 8.57 25.46
C LYS A 256 -6.31 8.61 24.06
N ILE A 257 -7.16 8.81 23.06
CA ILE A 257 -6.77 9.02 21.66
C ILE A 257 -7.27 10.39 21.18
N SER A 258 -6.50 11.00 20.29
CA SER A 258 -6.89 12.12 19.45
C SER A 258 -7.06 11.59 18.03
N THR A 259 -8.22 11.81 17.42
CA THR A 259 -8.52 11.34 16.07
C THR A 259 -9.23 12.42 15.25
N GLU A 260 -8.95 12.49 13.97
CA GLU A 260 -9.61 13.40 13.05
C GLU A 260 -10.84 12.71 12.46
N VAL A 261 -12.01 13.31 12.63
CA VAL A 261 -13.28 12.76 12.16
C VAL A 261 -13.93 13.72 11.18
N GLN A 262 -14.51 13.15 10.12
CA GLN A 262 -15.34 13.91 9.19
C GLN A 262 -16.72 14.11 9.82
N SER A 263 -17.19 15.36 9.92
CA SER A 263 -18.54 15.65 10.42
C SER A 263 -19.59 15.02 9.49
N PRO A 264 -20.60 14.29 10.03
CA PRO A 264 -21.58 13.55 9.24
C PRO A 264 -22.44 14.42 8.30
N ASP A 265 -22.73 15.67 8.67
CA ASP A 265 -23.72 16.51 8.00
C ASP A 265 -23.11 17.81 7.45
N ALA A 266 -22.13 17.68 6.56
CA ALA A 266 -21.83 18.76 5.64
C ALA A 266 -22.97 18.82 4.60
N ASP A 267 -23.95 19.70 4.82
CA ASP A 267 -25.07 19.95 3.89
C ASP A 267 -24.52 20.05 2.45
N PRO A 268 -24.90 19.11 1.54
CA PRO A 268 -24.39 19.05 0.17
C PRO A 268 -24.67 20.31 -0.65
N PHE A 269 -25.65 21.12 -0.23
CA PHE A 269 -26.04 22.34 -0.93
C PHE A 269 -25.41 23.62 -0.37
N ASN A 270 -24.89 23.58 0.87
CA ASN A 270 -24.36 24.76 1.57
C ASN A 270 -22.87 24.67 1.94
N SER A 271 -22.25 23.49 1.75
CA SER A 271 -20.79 23.33 1.86
C SER A 271 -20.12 23.62 0.52
N PRO A 272 -19.00 24.41 0.48
CA PRO A 272 -18.19 24.51 -0.72
C PRO A 272 -17.84 23.10 -1.20
N LEU A 273 -18.06 22.82 -2.48
CA LEU A 273 -18.02 21.53 -3.16
C LEU A 273 -16.73 20.67 -2.96
N PHE A 274 -15.77 21.15 -2.17
CA PHE A 274 -14.45 20.57 -1.91
C PHE A 274 -13.94 20.69 -0.46
N SER A 275 -14.72 21.20 0.51
CA SER A 275 -14.23 21.29 1.91
C SER A 275 -14.75 20.11 2.76
N GLN A 276 -14.05 18.98 2.74
CA GLN A 276 -14.20 17.96 3.77
C GLN A 276 -13.66 18.55 5.09
N ARG A 277 -14.56 18.97 5.98
CA ARG A 277 -14.17 19.50 7.29
C ARG A 277 -13.90 18.33 8.23
N TYR A 278 -12.64 18.14 8.57
CA TYR A 278 -12.23 17.25 9.65
C TYR A 278 -12.17 18.06 10.94
N SER A 279 -12.76 17.52 12.00
CA SER A 279 -12.58 18.03 13.36
C SER A 279 -11.75 17.03 14.16
N THR A 280 -10.76 17.53 14.88
CA THR A 280 -10.03 16.70 15.84
C THR A 280 -10.90 16.49 17.07
N VAL A 281 -11.12 15.23 17.44
CA VAL A 281 -11.84 14.85 18.65
C VAL A 281 -10.95 13.98 19.53
N GLU A 282 -11.00 14.24 20.82
CA GLU A 282 -10.36 13.39 21.82
C GLU A 282 -11.39 12.42 22.40
N ARG A 283 -10.98 11.16 22.57
CA ARG A 283 -11.80 10.11 23.17
C ARG A 283 -10.98 9.33 24.17
N ALA A 284 -11.59 9.01 25.30
CA ALA A 284 -11.01 8.22 26.37
C ALA A 284 -11.81 6.93 26.56
N SER A 285 -11.14 5.82 26.89
CA SER A 285 -11.84 4.65 27.41
C SER A 285 -12.31 4.90 28.84
N PRO A 286 -13.23 4.09 29.38
CA PRO A 286 -13.46 4.02 30.82
C PRO A 286 -12.20 3.57 31.57
N VAL A 287 -12.10 3.95 32.85
CA VAL A 287 -11.15 3.35 33.81
C VAL A 287 -11.51 1.87 33.99
N ILE A 288 -10.50 1.00 34.03
CA ILE A 288 -10.70 -0.41 34.37
C ILE A 288 -10.28 -0.65 35.81
N ASN A 289 -11.18 -1.19 36.61
CA ASN A 289 -10.89 -1.66 37.97
C ASN A 289 -10.72 -3.18 37.95
N ILE A 290 -9.68 -3.67 38.63
CA ILE A 290 -9.33 -5.08 38.77
C ILE A 290 -9.07 -5.36 40.26
N THR A 291 -9.69 -6.42 40.78
CA THR A 291 -9.43 -6.95 42.11
C THR A 291 -8.41 -8.08 42.01
N SER A 292 -7.22 -7.88 42.59
CA SER A 292 -6.14 -8.86 42.64
C SER A 292 -6.15 -9.59 43.99
N ASN A 293 -6.53 -10.86 43.99
CA ASN A 293 -6.54 -11.72 45.17
C ASN A 293 -5.13 -12.25 45.46
N PRO A 294 -4.72 -12.35 46.75
CA PRO A 294 -3.48 -13.03 47.09
C PRO A 294 -3.56 -14.51 46.69
N LEU A 295 -2.40 -15.10 46.36
CA LEU A 295 -2.33 -16.54 46.13
C LEU A 295 -2.65 -17.31 47.44
N PRO A 296 -3.31 -18.48 47.36
CA PRO A 296 -3.60 -19.29 48.53
C PRO A 296 -2.33 -19.65 49.32
N PRO A 297 -2.36 -19.71 50.66
CA PRO A 297 -1.21 -20.16 51.44
C PRO A 297 -0.88 -21.64 51.15
N GLY A 298 0.36 -22.05 51.45
CA GLY A 298 0.80 -23.44 51.27
C GLY A 298 1.41 -23.75 49.89
N ALA A 299 2.08 -22.77 49.28
CA ALA A 299 2.86 -23.00 48.07
C ALA A 299 3.93 -24.09 48.30
N PRO A 300 4.04 -25.10 47.41
CA PRO A 300 5.10 -26.10 47.48
C PRO A 300 6.49 -25.49 47.33
N ASP A 301 7.51 -26.19 47.84
CA ASP A 301 8.91 -25.80 47.67
C ASP A 301 9.26 -25.66 46.17
N GLY A 302 9.96 -24.58 45.84
CA GLY A 302 10.34 -24.27 44.46
C GLY A 302 9.32 -23.45 43.67
N PHE A 303 8.23 -22.97 44.28
CA PHE A 303 7.34 -21.99 43.66
C PHE A 303 7.99 -20.60 43.59
N THR A 304 8.19 -20.10 42.37
CA THR A 304 8.84 -18.80 42.09
C THR A 304 7.87 -17.74 41.52
N GLY A 305 6.56 -17.93 41.69
CA GLY A 305 5.55 -16.96 41.25
C GLY A 305 5.00 -17.18 39.84
N ALA A 306 5.20 -18.36 39.24
CA ALA A 306 4.58 -18.74 37.97
C ALA A 306 3.07 -18.99 38.13
N VAL A 307 2.24 -18.25 37.40
CA VAL A 307 0.78 -18.30 37.48
C VAL A 307 0.18 -18.41 36.08
N GLY A 308 -0.60 -19.48 35.87
CA GLY A 308 -1.18 -19.80 34.57
C GLY A 308 -1.30 -21.31 34.35
N GLN A 309 -1.33 -21.72 33.09
CA GLN A 309 -1.39 -23.13 32.71
C GLN A 309 -0.15 -23.49 31.90
N TYR A 310 0.66 -24.40 32.46
CA TYR A 310 1.97 -24.74 31.90
C TYR A 310 2.20 -26.24 31.76
N THR A 311 3.03 -26.56 30.78
CA THR A 311 3.64 -27.86 30.57
C THR A 311 5.17 -27.73 30.66
N LEU A 312 5.82 -28.78 31.15
CA LEU A 312 7.28 -28.86 31.27
C LEU A 312 7.78 -29.98 30.35
N ARG A 313 8.81 -29.68 29.57
CA ARG A 313 9.56 -30.65 28.77
C ARG A 313 11.03 -30.52 29.08
N ALA A 314 11.73 -31.64 29.18
CA ALA A 314 13.18 -31.67 29.31
C ALA A 314 13.78 -32.56 28.22
N ALA A 315 14.93 -32.15 27.70
CA ALA A 315 15.66 -32.90 26.70
C ALA A 315 17.16 -32.78 26.93
N LEU A 316 17.89 -33.85 26.63
CA LEU A 316 19.34 -33.85 26.52
C LEU A 316 19.72 -33.87 25.04
N SER A 317 20.76 -33.13 24.65
CA SER A 317 21.23 -33.17 23.25
C SER A 317 21.82 -34.52 22.87
N ARG A 318 22.31 -35.29 23.85
CA ARG A 318 22.84 -36.65 23.71
C ARG A 318 22.87 -37.35 25.06
N ASN A 319 22.76 -38.69 25.02
CA ASN A 319 22.77 -39.55 26.21
C ASN A 319 24.09 -40.33 26.34
N THR A 320 24.97 -40.22 25.35
CA THR A 320 26.27 -40.90 25.29
C THR A 320 27.30 -39.91 24.79
N LEU A 321 28.43 -39.79 25.50
CA LEU A 321 29.51 -38.85 25.18
C LEU A 321 30.83 -39.26 25.84
N GLU A 322 31.94 -38.67 25.43
CA GLU A 322 33.24 -38.86 26.07
C GLU A 322 33.51 -37.85 27.21
N VAL A 323 34.41 -38.19 28.13
CA VAL A 323 34.86 -37.25 29.19
C VAL A 323 35.41 -35.97 28.56
N GLY A 324 34.96 -34.82 29.04
CA GLY A 324 35.34 -33.50 28.51
C GLY A 324 34.50 -33.01 27.33
N GLU A 325 33.65 -33.84 26.73
CA GLU A 325 32.69 -33.38 25.72
C GLU A 325 31.50 -32.67 26.37
N ALA A 326 31.03 -31.57 25.77
CA ALA A 326 29.88 -30.85 26.30
C ALA A 326 28.55 -31.47 25.83
N LEU A 327 27.54 -31.48 26.70
CA LEU A 327 26.14 -31.78 26.34
C LEU A 327 25.23 -30.63 26.79
N GLN A 328 24.06 -30.52 26.17
CA GLN A 328 23.08 -29.50 26.50
C GLN A 328 21.89 -30.15 27.20
N LEU A 329 21.49 -29.57 28.34
CA LEU A 329 20.23 -29.84 29.00
C LEU A 329 19.27 -28.71 28.66
N THR A 330 18.20 -29.01 27.95
CA THR A 330 17.17 -28.05 27.55
C THR A 330 15.90 -28.30 28.35
N LEU A 331 15.43 -27.30 29.10
CA LEU A 331 14.09 -27.27 29.70
C LEU A 331 13.22 -26.29 28.93
N THR A 332 12.07 -26.76 28.46
CA THR A 332 11.08 -25.94 27.76
C THR A 332 9.80 -25.90 28.57
N ILE A 333 9.35 -24.69 28.91
CA ILE A 333 8.09 -24.42 29.59
C ILE A 333 7.15 -23.77 28.58
N ASP A 334 6.10 -24.49 28.19
CA ASP A 334 5.09 -24.04 27.24
C ASP A 334 3.76 -23.81 27.95
N GLY A 335 3.08 -22.69 27.69
CA GLY A 335 1.80 -22.42 28.32
C GLY A 335 1.24 -21.01 28.14
N THR A 336 0.20 -20.71 28.91
CA THR A 336 -0.45 -19.39 29.02
C THR A 336 -0.28 -18.84 30.43
N GLY A 337 -0.02 -17.54 30.57
CA GLY A 337 0.23 -16.88 31.86
C GLY A 337 1.44 -15.94 31.84
N ASN A 338 2.02 -15.68 33.01
CA ASN A 338 3.14 -14.75 33.21
C ASN A 338 4.51 -15.28 32.74
N ILE A 339 4.56 -15.85 31.53
CA ILE A 339 5.71 -16.62 31.02
C ILE A 339 7.05 -15.87 31.04
N ALA A 340 7.03 -14.55 30.82
CA ALA A 340 8.24 -13.74 30.85
C ALA A 340 8.88 -13.70 32.25
N LEU A 341 8.06 -13.75 33.30
CA LEU A 341 8.46 -13.67 34.71
C LEU A 341 8.89 -15.02 35.30
N ILE A 342 8.76 -16.13 34.55
CA ILE A 342 9.16 -17.46 35.04
C ILE A 342 10.67 -17.51 35.24
N GLU A 343 11.12 -17.80 36.44
CA GLU A 343 12.54 -18.01 36.74
C GLU A 343 13.00 -19.41 36.30
N ALA A 344 14.31 -19.55 36.06
CA ALA A 344 14.90 -20.83 35.68
C ALA A 344 14.77 -21.83 36.86
N PRO A 345 14.16 -23.02 36.65
CA PRO A 345 14.24 -24.09 37.63
C PRO A 345 15.71 -24.45 37.88
N GLN A 346 16.09 -24.74 39.13
CA GLN A 346 17.46 -25.15 39.46
C GLN A 346 17.57 -26.69 39.39
N PRO A 347 18.18 -27.27 38.35
CA PRO A 347 18.36 -28.72 38.28
C PRO A 347 19.42 -29.19 39.26
N GLU A 348 19.16 -30.31 39.95
CA GLU A 348 20.17 -30.99 40.76
C GLU A 348 21.14 -31.75 39.86
N ILE A 349 22.28 -31.15 39.55
CA ILE A 349 23.29 -31.77 38.68
C ILE A 349 24.30 -32.57 39.51
N PRO A 350 24.62 -33.83 39.13
CA PRO A 350 25.69 -34.58 39.78
C PRO A 350 27.02 -33.84 39.73
N GLY A 351 27.74 -33.76 40.85
CA GLY A 351 28.99 -32.97 40.98
C GLY A 351 30.16 -33.39 40.07
N ILE A 352 29.99 -34.42 39.25
CA ILE A 352 30.92 -34.80 38.19
C ILE A 352 30.79 -33.91 36.95
N PHE A 353 29.66 -33.21 36.78
CA PHE A 353 29.46 -32.27 35.70
C PHE A 353 29.84 -30.85 36.16
N GLU A 354 30.64 -30.18 35.35
CA GLU A 354 30.71 -28.73 35.39
C GLU A 354 29.49 -28.17 34.66
N ILE A 355 28.78 -27.25 35.30
CA ILE A 355 27.56 -26.61 34.81
C ILE A 355 27.80 -25.12 34.61
N TYR A 356 27.31 -24.60 33.50
CA TYR A 356 27.28 -23.16 33.21
C TYR A 356 25.86 -22.62 33.33
N ASP A 357 25.75 -21.31 33.54
CA ASP A 357 24.46 -20.61 33.57
C ASP A 357 23.67 -20.83 32.28
N PRO A 358 22.34 -20.96 32.36
CA PRO A 358 21.53 -21.31 31.20
C PRO A 358 21.40 -20.14 30.23
N GLU A 359 21.46 -20.44 28.94
CA GLU A 359 20.94 -19.54 27.92
C GLU A 359 19.41 -19.53 27.98
N VAL A 360 18.82 -18.34 28.03
CA VAL A 360 17.36 -18.16 28.13
C VAL A 360 16.82 -17.61 26.83
N SER A 361 15.88 -18.34 26.22
CA SER A 361 15.13 -17.87 25.05
C SER A 361 13.63 -17.87 25.33
N ILE A 362 12.94 -16.84 24.84
CA ILE A 362 11.49 -16.69 25.00
C ILE A 362 10.88 -16.53 23.61
N SER A 363 9.96 -17.42 23.26
CA SER A 363 9.12 -17.31 22.08
C SER A 363 7.70 -16.98 22.53
N LYS A 364 7.16 -15.85 22.09
CA LYS A 364 5.81 -15.41 22.45
C LYS A 364 4.88 -15.63 21.29
N MET A 365 3.71 -16.19 21.57
CA MET A 365 2.59 -16.30 20.63
C MET A 365 1.39 -15.59 21.24
N GLY A 366 1.14 -14.36 20.80
CA GLY A 366 -0.11 -13.66 21.11
C GLY A 366 -1.23 -14.24 20.26
N THR A 367 -2.09 -15.09 20.83
CA THR A 367 -3.37 -15.40 20.18
C THR A 367 -4.36 -14.27 20.46
N ASN A 368 -5.46 -14.20 19.71
CA ASN A 368 -6.43 -13.11 19.80
C ASN A 368 -7.08 -12.89 21.19
N THR A 369 -6.82 -13.75 22.18
CA THR A 369 -7.50 -13.74 23.48
C THR A 369 -6.56 -13.86 24.69
N LEU A 370 -5.43 -14.58 24.57
CA LEU A 370 -4.47 -14.78 25.67
C LEU A 370 -3.03 -14.79 25.13
N ILE A 371 -2.09 -14.25 25.92
CA ILE A 371 -0.66 -14.50 25.74
C ILE A 371 -0.38 -15.96 26.04
N SER A 372 0.16 -16.62 25.03
CA SER A 372 0.79 -17.92 25.17
C SER A 372 2.26 -17.78 24.78
N GLY A 373 3.09 -18.70 25.23
CA GLY A 373 4.48 -18.71 24.79
C GLY A 373 5.21 -19.96 25.21
N SER A 374 6.50 -19.93 24.92
CA SER A 374 7.48 -20.92 25.29
C SER A 374 8.70 -20.21 25.88
N LYS A 375 9.12 -20.61 27.08
CA LYS A 375 10.39 -20.18 27.69
C LYS A 375 11.31 -21.38 27.77
N THR A 376 12.46 -21.28 27.11
CA THR A 376 13.45 -22.36 27.03
C THR A 376 14.72 -21.94 27.75
N PHE A 377 15.19 -22.81 28.63
CA PHE A 377 16.44 -22.70 29.38
C PHE A 377 17.40 -23.80 28.90
N THR A 378 18.60 -23.42 28.49
CA THR A 378 19.60 -24.37 27.96
C THR A 378 20.88 -24.28 28.78
N TRP A 379 21.15 -25.31 29.59
CA TRP A 379 22.40 -25.44 30.35
C TRP A 379 23.44 -26.23 29.54
N LEU A 380 24.71 -25.81 29.65
CA LEU A 380 25.85 -26.57 29.16
C LEU A 380 26.45 -27.40 30.31
N LEU A 381 26.57 -28.71 30.11
CA LEU A 381 27.13 -29.64 31.09
C LEU A 381 28.36 -30.35 30.51
N ILE A 382 29.46 -30.39 31.27
CA ILE A 382 30.73 -31.03 30.87
C ILE A 382 31.12 -32.08 31.92
N PRO A 383 31.15 -33.39 31.60
CA PRO A 383 31.52 -34.43 32.54
C PRO A 383 33.04 -34.47 32.76
N ARG A 384 33.44 -34.63 34.03
CA ARG A 384 34.85 -34.75 34.46
C ARG A 384 35.29 -36.19 34.73
N SER A 385 34.36 -37.15 34.76
CA SER A 385 34.63 -38.58 34.98
C SER A 385 33.74 -39.48 34.13
N ASN A 386 34.21 -40.70 33.84
CA ASN A 386 33.43 -41.72 33.13
C ASN A 386 32.43 -42.44 34.06
N GLY A 387 31.43 -43.09 33.47
CA GLY A 387 30.37 -43.79 34.21
C GLY A 387 28.97 -43.50 33.67
N THR A 388 27.97 -44.13 34.27
CA THR A 388 26.55 -43.83 33.98
C THR A 388 25.97 -42.98 35.10
N PHE A 389 25.44 -41.82 34.75
CA PHE A 389 24.90 -40.83 35.68
C PHE A 389 23.44 -40.54 35.35
N GLN A 390 22.62 -40.34 36.38
CA GLN A 390 21.23 -39.97 36.23
C GLN A 390 21.02 -38.57 36.81
N ILE A 391 20.42 -37.68 36.01
CA ILE A 391 19.95 -36.38 36.51
C ILE A 391 18.57 -36.60 37.13
N PRO A 392 18.36 -36.23 38.41
CA PRO A 392 17.05 -36.25 39.05
C PRO A 392 16.00 -35.45 38.26
N PRO A 393 14.71 -35.83 38.32
CA PRO A 393 13.63 -35.05 37.74
C PRO A 393 13.65 -33.59 38.19
N VAL A 394 13.73 -32.66 37.23
CA VAL A 394 13.59 -31.24 37.50
C VAL A 394 12.13 -30.94 37.77
N LYS A 395 11.86 -30.29 38.91
CA LYS A 395 10.51 -29.90 39.31
C LYS A 395 10.23 -28.46 38.89
N PHE A 396 9.04 -28.23 38.37
CA PHE A 396 8.49 -26.92 38.08
C PHE A 396 7.15 -26.78 38.78
N VAL A 397 7.03 -25.77 39.64
CA VAL A 397 5.82 -25.50 40.44
C VAL A 397 5.17 -24.23 39.92
N TYR A 398 3.88 -24.29 39.60
CA TYR A 398 3.08 -23.14 39.21
C TYR A 398 1.71 -23.17 39.89
N PHE A 399 1.04 -22.03 39.95
CA PHE A 399 -0.35 -21.94 40.39
C PHE A 399 -1.27 -21.92 39.17
N ASP A 400 -2.23 -22.84 39.12
CA ASP A 400 -3.27 -22.85 38.09
C ASP A 400 -4.51 -22.09 38.61
N PRO A 401 -4.79 -20.88 38.08
CA PRO A 401 -5.91 -20.09 38.57
C PRO A 401 -7.27 -20.72 38.25
N SER A 402 -7.37 -21.54 37.19
CA SER A 402 -8.61 -22.22 36.81
C SER A 402 -9.00 -23.33 37.78
N LEU A 403 -8.01 -23.94 38.43
CA LEU A 403 -8.19 -24.98 39.45
C LEU A 403 -8.04 -24.43 40.87
N ALA A 404 -7.59 -23.18 41.01
CA ALA A 404 -7.20 -22.55 42.27
C ALA A 404 -6.23 -23.42 43.10
N GLN A 405 -5.28 -24.08 42.44
CA GLN A 405 -4.37 -25.06 43.06
C GLN A 405 -2.94 -24.92 42.55
N TYR A 406 -1.98 -25.25 43.42
CA TYR A 406 -0.59 -25.41 43.04
C TYR A 406 -0.36 -26.75 42.35
N ILE A 407 0.32 -26.71 41.21
CA ILE A 407 0.63 -27.87 40.39
C ILE A 407 2.14 -28.06 40.32
N VAL A 408 2.58 -29.28 40.59
CA VAL A 408 3.97 -29.71 40.39
C VAL A 408 4.06 -30.51 39.09
N ARG A 409 4.95 -30.09 38.20
CA ARG A 409 5.36 -30.86 37.02
C ARG A 409 6.79 -31.30 37.20
N SER A 410 7.06 -32.56 36.86
CA SER A 410 8.41 -33.13 36.91
C SER A 410 8.83 -33.51 35.51
N SER A 411 10.10 -33.28 35.19
CA SER A 411 10.69 -33.75 33.94
C SER A 411 11.20 -35.17 34.07
N ASP A 412 11.14 -35.95 32.98
CA ASP A 412 11.83 -37.23 32.89
C ASP A 412 13.03 -37.12 31.95
N LEU A 413 14.20 -37.57 32.42
CA LEU A 413 15.46 -37.55 31.66
C LEU A 413 16.07 -38.95 31.63
N ASN A 414 16.61 -39.33 30.47
CA ASN A 414 17.35 -40.56 30.32
C ASN A 414 18.72 -40.48 31.02
N PRO A 415 19.28 -41.62 31.49
CA PRO A 415 20.64 -41.67 32.01
C PRO A 415 21.68 -41.25 30.96
N ILE A 416 22.73 -40.58 31.42
CA ILE A 416 23.87 -40.15 30.63
C ILE A 416 25.00 -41.16 30.82
N THR A 417 25.51 -41.74 29.73
CA THR A 417 26.67 -42.64 29.75
C THR A 417 27.90 -41.90 29.24
N VAL A 418 28.89 -41.75 30.11
CA VAL A 418 30.16 -41.08 29.78
C VAL A 418 31.25 -42.13 29.60
N THR A 419 31.87 -42.17 28.42
CA THR A 419 32.95 -43.08 28.05
C THR A 419 34.31 -42.38 27.98
N GLY A 420 35.39 -43.15 27.81
CA GLY A 420 36.74 -42.60 27.74
C GLY A 420 37.43 -42.49 29.11
N THR A 421 38.72 -42.18 29.09
CA THR A 421 39.54 -42.00 30.30
C THR A 421 39.53 -40.54 30.71
N ALA A 422 39.28 -40.28 32.00
CA ALA A 422 39.46 -38.95 32.56
C ALA A 422 40.90 -38.49 32.30
N ALA A 423 41.07 -37.36 31.61
CA ALA A 423 42.38 -36.74 31.50
C ALA A 423 42.90 -36.51 32.92
N ALA A 424 44.10 -37.04 33.21
CA ALA A 424 44.72 -36.86 34.51
C ALA A 424 44.70 -35.37 34.88
N ALA A 425 44.21 -35.06 36.08
CA ALA A 425 44.19 -33.70 36.60
C ALA A 425 45.60 -33.11 36.48
N SER A 426 45.81 -32.24 35.50
CA SER A 426 46.98 -31.37 35.51
C SER A 426 46.74 -30.40 36.66
N ALA A 427 47.50 -30.58 37.74
CA ALA A 427 47.54 -29.64 38.84
C ALA A 427 48.02 -28.29 38.29
N THR A 428 47.07 -27.42 37.94
CA THR A 428 47.36 -26.02 37.67
C THR A 428 47.72 -25.39 39.01
N THR A 429 49.00 -25.15 39.21
CA THR A 429 49.51 -24.36 40.33
C THR A 429 48.84 -23.00 40.29
N VAL A 430 47.95 -22.75 41.25
CA VAL A 430 47.37 -21.43 41.49
C VAL A 430 48.49 -20.51 41.94
N THR A 431 49.01 -19.68 41.03
CA THR A 431 49.78 -18.50 41.42
C THR A 431 48.81 -17.41 41.87
N ALA A 432 49.18 -16.75 42.96
CA ALA A 432 48.43 -15.70 43.62
C ALA A 432 48.35 -14.42 42.76
N SER A 433 47.55 -14.45 41.71
CA SER A 433 47.03 -13.30 40.98
C SER A 433 46.02 -13.85 39.97
N GLY A 434 44.75 -13.91 40.40
CA GLY A 434 43.69 -14.56 39.64
C GLY A 434 43.48 -13.90 38.28
N PHE A 435 43.84 -14.63 37.23
CA PHE A 435 43.15 -14.78 35.95
C PHE A 435 43.84 -15.93 35.19
N PRO A 436 43.14 -17.03 34.84
CA PRO A 436 43.72 -18.05 33.98
C PRO A 436 43.88 -17.48 32.55
N PHE A 437 45.11 -17.12 32.19
CA PHE A 437 45.50 -16.82 30.81
C PHE A 437 45.64 -18.12 30.02
N ASP A 438 44.51 -18.73 29.66
CA ASP A 438 44.45 -19.68 28.54
C ASP A 438 43.07 -19.72 27.86
N ASP A 439 42.13 -18.87 28.28
CA ASP A 439 40.73 -18.90 27.84
C ASP A 439 40.39 -17.79 26.82
N ILE A 440 41.34 -17.49 25.94
CA ILE A 440 41.04 -16.77 24.71
C ILE A 440 41.12 -17.81 23.61
N ALA A 441 39.96 -18.25 23.12
CA ALA A 441 39.87 -19.03 21.90
C ALA A 441 40.78 -18.39 20.85
N VAL A 442 41.78 -19.15 20.37
CA VAL A 442 42.70 -18.68 19.34
C VAL A 442 41.84 -18.17 18.18
N LEU A 443 41.82 -16.85 17.99
CA LEU A 443 41.27 -16.22 16.79
C LEU A 443 41.85 -16.99 15.62
N LYS A 444 40.97 -17.68 14.88
CA LYS A 444 41.30 -18.55 13.76
C LYS A 444 42.31 -17.82 12.87
N ARG A 445 43.60 -18.17 12.99
CA ARG A 445 44.71 -17.40 12.43
C ARG A 445 44.72 -17.48 10.89
N ASP A 446 44.02 -18.48 10.36
CA ASP A 446 43.71 -18.66 8.95
C ASP A 446 42.18 -18.60 8.72
N PRO A 447 41.64 -17.42 8.35
CA PRO A 447 40.29 -17.36 7.83
C PRO A 447 40.21 -18.16 6.52
N ASN A 448 39.48 -19.27 6.52
CA ASN A 448 38.98 -19.86 5.28
C ASN A 448 37.87 -18.95 4.76
N TRP A 449 38.26 -17.91 4.01
CA TRP A 449 37.32 -17.05 3.29
C TRP A 449 36.60 -17.92 2.26
N VAL A 450 35.38 -18.33 2.56
CA VAL A 450 34.48 -18.82 1.51
C VAL A 450 33.92 -17.56 0.86
N THR A 451 34.50 -17.19 -0.29
CA THR A 451 33.98 -16.11 -1.11
C THR A 451 32.50 -16.38 -1.34
N ALA A 452 31.62 -15.46 -0.94
CA ALA A 452 30.20 -15.56 -1.22
C ALA A 452 30.05 -15.80 -2.73
N THR A 453 29.64 -17.01 -3.11
CA THR A 453 29.52 -17.47 -4.50
C THR A 453 28.33 -16.86 -5.24
N HIS A 454 27.70 -15.85 -4.65
CA HIS A 454 26.58 -15.14 -5.26
C HIS A 454 27.10 -13.85 -5.88
N THR A 455 27.18 -13.85 -7.21
CA THR A 455 27.37 -12.63 -7.99
C THR A 455 26.14 -11.73 -7.79
N PRO A 456 26.32 -10.48 -7.34
CA PRO A 456 25.19 -9.61 -7.07
C PRO A 456 24.45 -9.27 -8.38
N LEU A 457 23.11 -9.20 -8.32
CA LEU A 457 22.24 -9.10 -9.50
C LEU A 457 22.58 -7.95 -10.46
N HIS A 458 23.05 -6.81 -9.94
CA HIS A 458 23.40 -5.62 -10.73
C HIS A 458 24.63 -5.82 -11.65
N ARG A 459 25.41 -6.89 -11.47
CA ARG A 459 26.51 -7.26 -12.38
C ARG A 459 26.03 -8.04 -13.61
N GLY A 460 24.83 -8.62 -13.56
CA GLY A 460 24.25 -9.33 -14.69
C GLY A 460 23.65 -8.36 -15.71
N THR A 461 24.07 -8.44 -16.97
CA THR A 461 23.52 -7.62 -18.07
C THR A 461 22.01 -7.85 -18.28
N TRP A 462 21.51 -9.03 -17.93
CA TRP A 462 20.09 -9.40 -18.00
C TRP A 462 19.19 -8.54 -17.10
N PHE A 463 19.70 -8.05 -15.96
CA PHE A 463 18.95 -7.19 -15.04
C PHE A 463 18.55 -5.88 -15.72
N TYR A 464 19.47 -5.29 -16.50
CA TYR A 464 19.21 -4.07 -17.26
C TYR A 464 18.25 -4.30 -18.44
N LEU A 465 18.25 -5.49 -19.05
CA LEU A 465 17.27 -5.86 -20.07
C LEU A 465 15.85 -5.96 -19.49
N LEU A 466 15.72 -6.46 -18.26
CA LEU A 466 14.44 -6.57 -17.58
C LEU A 466 13.85 -5.19 -17.24
N LEU A 467 14.70 -4.22 -16.93
CA LEU A 467 14.31 -2.83 -16.67
C LEU A 467 13.78 -2.10 -17.92
N LEU A 468 14.08 -2.62 -19.12
CA LEU A 468 13.67 -2.05 -20.41
C LEU A 468 12.25 -2.49 -20.85
N ILE A 469 11.72 -3.56 -20.26
CA ILE A 469 10.38 -4.11 -20.55
C ILE A 469 9.24 -3.07 -20.38
N PRO A 470 9.13 -2.31 -19.27
CA PRO A 470 8.06 -1.32 -19.12
C PRO A 470 8.13 -0.20 -20.16
N VAL A 471 9.35 0.23 -20.56
CA VAL A 471 9.55 1.25 -21.59
C VAL A 471 9.06 0.76 -22.96
N LEU A 472 9.36 -0.49 -23.31
CA LEU A 472 8.85 -1.12 -24.53
C LEU A 472 7.33 -1.26 -24.50
N GLY A 473 6.74 -1.57 -23.34
CA GLY A 473 5.29 -1.64 -23.16
C GLY A 473 4.58 -0.32 -23.48
N VAL A 474 5.13 0.81 -23.03
CA VAL A 474 4.60 2.15 -23.35
C VAL A 474 4.71 2.44 -24.86
N GLY A 475 5.83 2.07 -25.49
CA GLY A 475 6.01 2.22 -26.94
C GLY A 475 4.98 1.42 -27.74
N VAL A 476 4.75 0.15 -27.38
CA VAL A 476 3.77 -0.72 -28.04
C VAL A 476 2.36 -0.17 -27.89
N THR A 477 1.96 0.24 -26.68
CA THR A 477 0.62 0.79 -26.44
C THR A 477 0.37 2.09 -27.21
N ALA A 478 1.37 2.97 -27.32
CA ALA A 478 1.28 4.19 -28.13
C ALA A 478 1.10 3.88 -29.63
N VAL A 479 1.83 2.89 -30.17
CA VAL A 479 1.70 2.47 -31.58
C VAL A 479 0.34 1.84 -31.84
N VAL A 480 -0.14 0.97 -30.95
CA VAL A 480 -1.46 0.34 -31.05
C VAL A 480 -2.57 1.39 -31.00
N ARG A 481 -2.47 2.37 -30.09
CA ARG A 481 -3.42 3.49 -30.03
C ARG A 481 -3.39 4.33 -31.31
N ARG A 482 -2.22 4.65 -31.87
CA ARG A 482 -2.12 5.39 -33.14
C ARG A 482 -2.71 4.62 -34.32
N ARG A 483 -2.53 3.30 -34.37
CA ARG A 483 -3.13 2.47 -35.43
C ARG A 483 -4.64 2.36 -35.30
N THR A 484 -5.15 2.14 -34.08
CA THR A 484 -6.59 2.00 -33.83
C THR A 484 -7.36 3.31 -34.01
N THR A 485 -6.79 4.45 -33.62
CA THR A 485 -7.40 5.76 -33.90
C THR A 485 -7.38 6.08 -35.39
N ARG A 486 -6.31 5.75 -36.12
CA ARG A 486 -6.29 5.90 -37.59
C ARG A 486 -7.32 5.01 -38.31
N LEU A 487 -7.54 3.77 -37.84
CA LEU A 487 -8.63 2.90 -38.35
C LEU A 487 -10.02 3.49 -38.12
N ALA A 488 -10.23 4.17 -37.01
CA ALA A 488 -11.54 4.70 -36.62
C ALA A 488 -11.86 6.04 -37.33
N THR A 489 -10.85 6.87 -37.58
CA THR A 489 -11.04 8.22 -38.13
C THR A 489 -10.90 8.28 -39.65
N ASP A 490 -10.13 7.38 -40.29
CA ASP A 490 -9.90 7.37 -41.73
C ASP A 490 -10.53 6.13 -42.40
N THR A 491 -11.71 6.32 -42.98
CA THR A 491 -12.46 5.26 -43.67
C THR A 491 -11.75 4.75 -44.92
N ALA A 492 -10.95 5.58 -45.60
CA ALA A 492 -10.23 5.20 -46.81
C ALA A 492 -9.05 4.29 -46.46
N TRP A 493 -8.30 4.64 -45.41
CA TRP A 493 -7.18 3.83 -44.91
C TRP A 493 -7.65 2.47 -44.36
N ALA A 494 -8.75 2.45 -43.62
CA ALA A 494 -9.34 1.22 -43.09
C ALA A 494 -9.87 0.27 -44.20
N ARG A 495 -10.51 0.81 -45.24
CA ARG A 495 -10.97 0.02 -46.40
C ARG A 495 -9.80 -0.53 -47.21
N ASN A 496 -8.79 0.29 -47.44
CA ASN A 496 -7.57 -0.12 -48.14
C ASN A 496 -6.87 -1.30 -47.41
N GLN A 497 -6.68 -1.20 -46.09
CA GLN A 497 -6.03 -2.25 -45.30
C GLN A 497 -6.86 -3.56 -45.24
N ARG A 498 -8.18 -3.47 -45.39
CA ARG A 498 -9.11 -4.62 -45.40
C ARG A 498 -9.33 -5.24 -46.79
N ALA A 499 -8.91 -4.59 -47.88
CA ALA A 499 -9.15 -5.04 -49.25
C ALA A 499 -8.56 -6.44 -49.52
N HIS A 500 -7.29 -6.68 -49.17
CA HIS A 500 -6.62 -7.98 -49.33
C HIS A 500 -7.24 -9.13 -48.52
N PRO A 501 -7.47 -9.00 -47.20
CA PRO A 501 -8.06 -10.09 -46.42
C PRO A 501 -9.51 -10.39 -46.85
N LEU A 502 -10.30 -9.40 -47.22
CA LEU A 502 -11.66 -9.60 -47.73
C LEU A 502 -11.66 -10.31 -49.10
N ALA A 503 -10.82 -9.87 -50.03
CA ALA A 503 -10.64 -10.52 -51.33
C ALA A 503 -10.24 -12.00 -51.19
N ARG A 504 -9.28 -12.30 -50.30
CA ARG A 504 -8.87 -13.69 -49.99
C ARG A 504 -10.01 -14.52 -49.41
N LYS A 505 -10.84 -13.93 -48.54
CA LYS A 505 -12.03 -14.58 -47.97
C LYS A 505 -13.04 -14.94 -49.07
N HIS A 506 -13.32 -14.02 -49.99
CA HIS A 506 -14.25 -14.26 -51.10
C HIS A 506 -13.68 -15.26 -52.12
N LEU A 507 -12.38 -15.22 -52.44
CA LEU A 507 -11.73 -16.25 -53.27
C LEU A 507 -11.78 -17.64 -52.65
N LYS A 508 -11.57 -17.76 -51.33
CA LYS A 508 -11.74 -19.04 -50.61
C LYS A 508 -13.19 -19.54 -50.69
N THR A 509 -14.15 -18.62 -50.63
CA THR A 509 -15.58 -18.94 -50.77
C THR A 509 -15.89 -19.41 -52.19
N ALA A 510 -15.39 -18.72 -53.21
CA ALA A 510 -15.51 -19.14 -54.61
C ALA A 510 -14.92 -20.54 -54.83
N ARG A 511 -13.70 -20.81 -54.33
CA ARG A 511 -13.11 -22.16 -54.45
C ARG A 511 -13.96 -23.25 -53.80
N LYS A 512 -14.62 -22.95 -52.67
CA LYS A 512 -15.56 -23.86 -52.01
C LYS A 512 -16.80 -24.11 -52.86
N ARG A 513 -17.40 -23.07 -53.44
CA ARG A 513 -18.58 -23.20 -54.32
C ARG A 513 -18.27 -23.96 -55.60
N LEU A 514 -17.06 -23.81 -56.13
CA LEU A 514 -16.57 -24.61 -57.26
C LEU A 514 -16.55 -26.11 -56.93
N THR A 515 -16.12 -26.50 -55.73
CA THR A 515 -16.13 -27.91 -55.30
C THR A 515 -17.54 -28.45 -54.99
N GLU A 516 -18.47 -27.57 -54.63
CA GLU A 516 -19.87 -27.91 -54.34
C GLU A 516 -20.74 -28.02 -55.60
N GLY A 517 -20.22 -27.61 -56.77
CA GLY A 517 -20.92 -27.72 -58.05
C GLY A 517 -22.01 -26.66 -58.29
N ASP A 518 -21.92 -25.50 -57.62
CA ASP A 518 -22.87 -24.39 -57.76
C ASP A 518 -22.26 -23.25 -58.60
N PRO A 519 -22.53 -23.19 -59.92
CA PRO A 519 -21.92 -22.22 -60.81
C PRO A 519 -22.37 -20.78 -60.51
N ASP A 520 -23.64 -20.57 -60.15
CA ASP A 520 -24.18 -19.24 -59.86
C ASP A 520 -23.51 -18.64 -58.61
N ALA A 521 -23.47 -19.41 -57.51
CA ALA A 521 -22.80 -18.98 -56.29
C ALA A 521 -21.28 -18.85 -56.45
N PHE A 522 -20.67 -19.63 -57.35
CA PHE A 522 -19.25 -19.53 -57.70
C PHE A 522 -18.93 -18.20 -58.39
N TYR A 523 -19.62 -17.87 -59.48
CA TYR A 523 -19.37 -16.63 -60.22
C TYR A 523 -19.75 -15.38 -59.42
N ALA A 524 -20.80 -15.44 -58.59
CA ALA A 524 -21.14 -14.36 -57.66
C ALA A 524 -20.03 -14.10 -56.62
N ALA A 525 -19.46 -15.16 -56.02
CA ALA A 525 -18.36 -15.02 -55.07
C ALA A 525 -17.05 -14.55 -55.74
N LEU A 526 -16.81 -14.97 -56.99
CA LEU A 526 -15.65 -14.57 -57.77
C LEU A 526 -15.74 -13.09 -58.19
N GLU A 527 -16.89 -12.64 -58.69
CA GLU A 527 -17.16 -11.24 -59.00
C GLU A 527 -16.99 -10.36 -57.75
N GLN A 528 -17.59 -10.76 -56.62
CA GLN A 528 -17.48 -10.04 -55.36
C GLN A 528 -16.03 -9.96 -54.86
N SER A 529 -15.21 -10.99 -55.10
CA SER A 529 -13.80 -10.98 -54.70
C SER A 529 -12.98 -9.92 -55.44
N VAL A 530 -13.21 -9.77 -56.75
CA VAL A 530 -12.45 -8.86 -57.61
C VAL A 530 -13.01 -7.44 -57.52
N LEU A 531 -14.33 -7.28 -57.67
CA LEU A 531 -15.00 -5.98 -57.57
C LEU A 531 -14.85 -5.40 -56.17
N GLY A 532 -14.94 -6.23 -55.13
CA GLY A 532 -14.76 -5.80 -53.76
C GLY A 532 -13.32 -5.45 -53.40
N PHE A 533 -12.34 -6.12 -53.98
CA PHE A 533 -10.94 -5.70 -53.85
C PHE A 533 -10.72 -4.29 -54.42
N VAL A 534 -11.19 -4.05 -55.64
CA VAL A 534 -11.05 -2.76 -56.33
C VAL A 534 -11.84 -1.66 -55.61
N GLY A 535 -13.09 -1.92 -55.22
CA GLY A 535 -13.94 -0.97 -54.49
C GLY A 535 -13.33 -0.55 -53.15
N ASN A 536 -12.82 -1.51 -52.37
CA ASN A 536 -12.18 -1.20 -51.08
C ASN A 536 -10.84 -0.46 -51.25
N ARG A 537 -10.08 -0.75 -52.32
CA ARG A 537 -8.79 -0.09 -52.59
C ARG A 537 -8.95 1.34 -53.10
N LEU A 538 -9.98 1.59 -53.92
CA LEU A 538 -10.31 2.92 -54.45
C LEU A 538 -11.27 3.71 -53.55
N ASN A 539 -11.66 3.14 -52.40
CA ASN A 539 -12.64 3.70 -51.47
C ASN A 539 -14.01 4.03 -52.11
N VAL A 540 -14.45 3.20 -53.07
CA VAL A 540 -15.73 3.34 -53.76
C VAL A 540 -16.69 2.24 -53.30
N HIS A 541 -17.96 2.58 -53.11
CA HIS A 541 -18.99 1.61 -52.73
C HIS A 541 -19.27 0.62 -53.88
N GLU A 542 -19.13 -0.67 -53.59
CA GLU A 542 -19.22 -1.78 -54.56
C GLU A 542 -20.62 -1.95 -55.19
N ARG A 543 -21.67 -1.52 -54.47
CA ARG A 543 -23.07 -1.64 -54.93
C ARG A 543 -23.48 -0.38 -55.68
N GLY A 544 -23.70 -0.52 -56.99
CA GLY A 544 -24.21 0.55 -57.86
C GLY A 544 -23.18 1.14 -58.85
N LEU A 545 -21.97 0.58 -58.92
CA LEU A 545 -20.98 0.96 -59.93
C LEU A 545 -21.30 0.34 -61.29
N THR A 546 -21.55 1.17 -62.30
CA THR A 546 -21.63 0.69 -63.69
C THR A 546 -20.23 0.37 -64.24
N ARG A 547 -20.13 -0.49 -65.26
CA ARG A 547 -18.83 -0.83 -65.90
C ARG A 547 -18.10 0.43 -66.42
N ALA A 548 -18.84 1.42 -66.90
CA ALA A 548 -18.30 2.71 -67.32
C ALA A 548 -17.76 3.55 -66.15
N GLN A 549 -18.45 3.57 -65.01
CA GLN A 549 -17.97 4.25 -63.80
C GLN A 549 -16.75 3.55 -63.20
N LEU A 550 -16.70 2.22 -63.25
CA LEU A 550 -15.53 1.44 -62.84
C LEU A 550 -14.31 1.77 -63.72
N ALA A 551 -14.48 1.86 -65.03
CA ALA A 551 -13.42 2.26 -65.96
C ALA A 551 -12.87 3.66 -65.65
N ASP A 552 -13.75 4.63 -65.41
CA ASP A 552 -13.37 6.01 -65.06
C ASP A 552 -12.57 6.07 -63.74
N GLN A 553 -13.00 5.30 -62.72
CA GLN A 553 -12.30 5.24 -61.43
C GLN A 553 -10.91 4.57 -61.55
N LEU A 554 -10.78 3.52 -62.36
CA LEU A 554 -9.50 2.85 -62.61
C LEU A 554 -8.54 3.75 -63.40
N ASN A 555 -9.08 4.57 -64.32
CA ASN A 555 -8.29 5.53 -65.09
C ASN A 555 -7.77 6.67 -64.19
N LYS A 556 -8.63 7.21 -63.32
CA LYS A 556 -8.24 8.19 -62.29
C LYS A 556 -7.18 7.64 -61.34
N ALA A 557 -7.21 6.33 -61.08
CA ALA A 557 -6.21 5.64 -60.26
C ALA A 557 -4.92 5.26 -61.04
N GLY A 558 -4.75 5.69 -62.29
CA GLY A 558 -3.52 5.51 -63.07
C GLY A 558 -3.26 4.09 -63.61
N ILE A 559 -4.28 3.22 -63.64
CA ILE A 559 -4.13 1.85 -64.16
C ILE A 559 -4.07 1.87 -65.69
N ARG A 560 -3.22 1.03 -66.30
CA ARG A 560 -3.09 0.93 -67.76
C ARG A 560 -4.40 0.49 -68.44
N THR A 561 -4.73 1.09 -69.58
CA THR A 561 -5.98 0.84 -70.33
C THR A 561 -6.16 -0.61 -70.79
N GLU A 562 -5.08 -1.36 -70.97
CA GLU A 562 -5.13 -2.80 -71.28
C GLU A 562 -5.69 -3.62 -70.12
N ARG A 563 -5.31 -3.27 -68.89
CA ARG A 563 -5.67 -3.97 -67.64
C ARG A 563 -7.09 -3.65 -67.21
N GLN A 564 -7.51 -2.41 -67.44
CA GLN A 564 -8.90 -2.01 -67.28
C GLN A 564 -9.82 -2.83 -68.19
N ARG A 565 -9.47 -2.99 -69.47
CA ARG A 565 -10.22 -3.80 -70.43
C ARG A 565 -10.24 -5.28 -70.05
N GLU A 566 -9.12 -5.83 -69.59
CA GLU A 566 -9.02 -7.21 -69.10
C GLU A 566 -9.96 -7.44 -67.90
N LEU A 567 -9.98 -6.53 -66.92
CA LEU A 567 -10.87 -6.61 -65.76
C LEU A 567 -12.34 -6.52 -66.16
N ILE A 568 -12.72 -5.54 -66.97
CA ILE A 568 -14.13 -5.34 -67.37
C ILE A 568 -14.63 -6.56 -68.13
N LYS A 569 -13.85 -7.05 -69.10
CA LYS A 569 -14.19 -8.26 -69.86
C LYS A 569 -14.37 -9.47 -68.93
N PHE A 570 -13.51 -9.62 -67.92
CA PHE A 570 -13.63 -10.70 -66.95
C PHE A 570 -14.92 -10.61 -66.11
N LEU A 571 -15.28 -9.41 -65.66
CA LEU A 571 -16.50 -9.20 -64.90
C LEU A 571 -17.75 -9.43 -65.76
N ASP A 572 -17.73 -9.03 -67.04
CA ASP A 572 -18.81 -9.30 -68.00
C ASP A 572 -18.95 -10.81 -68.27
N THR A 573 -17.84 -11.56 -68.32
CA THR A 573 -17.87 -13.04 -68.39
C THR A 573 -18.52 -13.64 -67.14
N CYS A 574 -18.23 -13.11 -65.95
CA CYS A 574 -18.85 -13.59 -64.70
C CYS A 574 -20.36 -13.30 -64.68
N ASP A 575 -20.78 -12.12 -65.12
CA ASP A 575 -22.21 -11.77 -65.23
C ASP A 575 -22.93 -12.63 -66.28
N ALA A 576 -22.33 -12.82 -67.46
CA ALA A 576 -22.90 -13.64 -68.52
C ALA A 576 -23.09 -15.09 -68.04
N ALA A 577 -22.10 -15.66 -67.35
CA ALA A 577 -22.18 -16.99 -66.77
C ALA A 577 -23.26 -17.09 -65.67
N ARG A 578 -23.56 -15.98 -64.97
CA ARG A 578 -24.59 -15.90 -63.94
C ARG A 578 -26.02 -15.84 -64.52
N PHE A 579 -26.21 -15.04 -65.58
CA PHE A 579 -27.54 -14.76 -66.12
C PHE A 579 -27.92 -15.60 -67.35
N ALA A 580 -26.97 -16.28 -67.98
CA ALA A 580 -27.19 -17.24 -69.06
C ALA A 580 -26.52 -18.58 -68.72
N PRO A 581 -27.10 -19.39 -67.82
CA PRO A 581 -26.51 -20.63 -67.36
C PRO A 581 -26.56 -21.70 -68.45
N ILE A 582 -25.57 -21.70 -69.33
CA ILE A 582 -25.16 -22.89 -70.08
C ILE A 582 -24.32 -23.69 -69.09
N ALA A 583 -24.55 -25.00 -68.97
CA ALA A 583 -23.81 -25.87 -68.05
C ALA A 583 -22.30 -25.73 -68.28
N ALA A 584 -21.65 -24.85 -67.51
CA ALA A 584 -20.23 -24.58 -67.64
C ALA A 584 -19.49 -25.81 -67.14
N ALA A 585 -18.65 -26.40 -67.99
CA ALA A 585 -17.83 -27.52 -67.59
C ALA A 585 -16.94 -27.11 -66.41
N THR A 586 -16.72 -27.99 -65.44
CA THR A 586 -15.90 -27.70 -64.25
C THR A 586 -14.51 -27.19 -64.61
N SER A 587 -13.95 -27.63 -65.75
CA SER A 587 -12.69 -27.13 -66.31
C SER A 587 -12.72 -25.64 -66.68
N GLN A 588 -13.84 -25.13 -67.22
CA GLN A 588 -14.01 -23.72 -67.55
C GLN A 588 -14.12 -22.87 -66.27
N MET A 589 -14.80 -23.36 -65.24
CA MET A 589 -14.88 -22.67 -63.95
C MET A 589 -13.50 -22.60 -63.26
N GLU A 590 -12.68 -23.65 -63.36
CA GLU A 590 -11.31 -23.62 -62.83
C GLU A 590 -10.40 -22.65 -63.59
N GLU A 591 -10.54 -22.58 -64.92
CA GLU A 591 -9.83 -21.59 -65.74
C GLU A 591 -10.21 -20.16 -65.35
N HIS A 592 -11.51 -19.87 -65.18
CA HIS A 592 -11.98 -18.55 -64.74
C HIS A 592 -11.57 -18.22 -63.29
N PHE A 593 -11.48 -19.21 -62.40
CA PHE A 593 -10.92 -19.01 -61.06
C PHE A 593 -9.44 -18.59 -61.12
N ALA A 594 -8.64 -19.29 -61.93
CA ALA A 594 -7.23 -18.97 -62.14
C ALA A 594 -7.06 -17.57 -62.77
N GLN A 595 -7.91 -17.24 -63.75
CA GLN A 595 -7.95 -15.92 -64.38
C GLN A 595 -8.29 -14.81 -63.38
N GLY A 596 -9.32 -14.99 -62.55
CA GLY A 596 -9.72 -14.01 -61.53
C GLY A 596 -8.64 -13.77 -60.47
N SER A 597 -7.99 -14.84 -60.01
CA SER A 597 -6.85 -14.76 -59.08
C SER A 597 -5.66 -14.02 -59.71
N ARG A 598 -5.35 -14.32 -60.98
CA ARG A 598 -4.30 -13.63 -61.74
C ARG A 598 -4.62 -12.15 -61.82
N ILE A 599 -5.78 -11.76 -62.33
CA ILE A 599 -6.22 -10.36 -62.48
C ILE A 599 -6.15 -9.61 -61.15
N LEU A 600 -6.59 -10.22 -60.05
CA LEU A 600 -6.53 -9.61 -58.72
C LEU A 600 -5.10 -9.32 -58.26
N SER A 601 -4.17 -10.29 -58.42
CA SER A 601 -2.76 -10.11 -58.05
C SER A 601 -2.06 -9.02 -58.89
N THR A 602 -2.51 -8.91 -60.13
CA THR A 602 -2.01 -8.07 -61.21
C THR A 602 -2.39 -6.61 -60.99
N ILE A 603 -3.66 -6.37 -60.65
CA ILE A 603 -4.21 -5.06 -60.32
C ILE A 603 -3.73 -4.61 -58.95
N ALA A 604 -3.61 -5.53 -57.97
CA ALA A 604 -3.06 -5.21 -56.66
C ALA A 604 -1.66 -4.61 -56.75
N ARG A 605 -0.77 -5.22 -57.55
CA ARG A 605 0.62 -4.77 -57.72
C ARG A 605 0.70 -3.40 -58.40
N GLU A 606 -0.12 -3.17 -59.43
CA GLU A 606 -0.16 -1.85 -60.10
C GLU A 606 -0.72 -0.76 -59.18
N LEU A 607 -1.80 -1.06 -58.43
CA LEU A 607 -2.34 -0.13 -57.43
C LEU A 607 -1.40 0.10 -56.24
N GLU A 608 -0.51 -0.83 -55.90
CA GLU A 608 0.56 -0.59 -54.92
C GLU A 608 1.61 0.38 -55.46
N SER A 609 2.04 0.21 -56.72
CA SER A 609 3.04 1.08 -57.34
C SER A 609 2.59 2.52 -57.60
N VAL A 610 1.28 2.77 -57.67
CA VAL A 610 0.71 4.11 -57.91
C VAL A 610 0.36 4.84 -56.60
N ILE A 611 0.15 4.10 -55.50
CA ILE A 611 -0.29 4.65 -54.21
C ILE A 611 0.88 4.81 -53.20
N SER A 612 1.98 4.08 -53.37
CA SER A 612 3.24 4.28 -52.65
C SER A 612 3.96 5.52 -53.13
#